data_AF-A0AAV0KND7-F1
#
_entry.id   AF-A0AAV0KND7-F1
#
_cell.length_a   1.000
_cell.length_b   1.000
_cell.length_c   1.000
_cell.angle_alpha   90.00
_cell.angle_beta   90.00
_cell.angle_gamma   90.00
#
_symmetry.space_group_name_H-M   'P 1'
#
loop_
_entity.id
_entity.type
_entity.pdbx_description
1 polymer ?
#
loop_
_entity_poly.entity_id
_entity_poly.type
_entity_poly.pdbx_seq_one_letter_code
_entity_poly.pdbx_strand_id
1 'polypeptide(L)' 'MDYFTPSIKMTVVYPNNKLVSNGHEFFPSAVASKPRVEIHGGDLRSFFTLVMTDPDVPGPSDPFLREHLHW' A
#
# COMPACT_ATOMS: atom_id res chain seq x y z
N MET A 1 -2.84 5.30 12.04
CA MET A 1 -3.77 4.16 12.05
C MET A 1 -3.90 3.64 13.45
N ASP A 2 -5.13 3.34 13.87
CA ASP A 2 -5.38 2.71 15.17
C ASP A 2 -4.87 1.26 15.17
N TYR A 3 -4.57 0.74 16.35
CA TYR A 3 -4.14 -0.65 16.50
C TYR A 3 -5.25 -1.62 16.07
N PHE A 4 -4.88 -2.64 15.30
CA PHE A 4 -5.79 -3.70 14.86
C PHE A 4 -5.08 -5.05 14.83
N THR A 5 -5.85 -6.13 14.89
CA THR A 5 -5.35 -7.49 14.68
C THR A 5 -5.48 -7.84 13.19
N PRO A 6 -4.37 -8.11 12.47
CA PRO A 6 -4.45 -8.55 11.07
C PRO A 6 -5.27 -9.83 10.92
N SER A 7 -6.31 -9.80 10.08
CA SER A 7 -7.25 -10.92 9.90
C SER A 7 -7.30 -11.48 8.48
N ILE A 8 -6.87 -10.70 7.48
CA ILE A 8 -6.88 -11.05 6.06
C ILE A 8 -5.47 -10.80 5.52
N LYS A 9 -4.94 -11.77 4.77
CA LYS A 9 -3.60 -11.65 4.19
C LYS A 9 -3.68 -10.87 2.88
N MET A 10 -2.79 -9.91 2.68
CA MET A 10 -2.66 -9.13 1.46
C MET A 10 -1.26 -9.30 0.88
N THR A 11 -1.17 -9.45 -0.44
CA THR A 11 0.10 -9.49 -1.19
C THR A 11 0.10 -8.39 -2.23
N VAL A 12 1.11 -7.53 -2.21
CA VAL A 12 1.29 -6.43 -3.18
C VAL A 12 2.57 -6.68 -3.98
N VAL A 13 2.45 -6.75 -5.31
CA VAL A 13 3.56 -7.06 -6.21
C VAL A 13 3.62 -6.04 -7.33
N TYR A 14 4.74 -5.33 -7.43
CA TYR A 14 5.06 -4.46 -8.56
C TYR A 14 5.60 -5.26 -9.75
N PRO A 15 5.65 -4.67 -10.97
CA PRO A 15 6.23 -5.31 -12.14
C PRO A 15 7.62 -5.91 -11.89
N ASN A 16 7.98 -6.94 -12.67
CA ASN A 16 9.20 -7.75 -12.47
C ASN A 16 9.24 -8.52 -11.14
N ASN A 17 8.08 -8.95 -10.65
CA ASN A 17 7.93 -9.77 -9.44
C ASN A 17 8.53 -9.14 -8.17
N LYS A 18 8.44 -7.82 -8.06
CA LYS A 18 8.90 -7.07 -6.89
C LYS A 18 7.85 -7.09 -5.79
N LEU A 19 7.97 -8.04 -4.85
CA LEU A 19 7.09 -8.18 -3.69
C LEU A 19 7.35 -7.06 -2.67
N VAL A 20 6.29 -6.36 -2.25
CA VAL A 20 6.37 -5.37 -1.18
C VAL A 20 6.58 -6.06 0.17
N SER A 21 7.53 -5.54 0.94
CA SER A 21 7.80 -5.93 2.33
C SER A 21 7.88 -4.66 3.18
N ASN A 22 7.28 -4.69 4.38
CA ASN A 22 7.21 -3.51 5.24
C ASN A 22 8.60 -2.96 5.56
N GLY A 23 8.79 -1.65 5.35
CA GLY A 23 10.05 -0.95 5.59
C GLY A 23 11.13 -1.16 4.51
N HIS A 24 10.88 -1.96 3.47
CA HIS A 24 11.83 -2.11 2.37
C HIS A 24 11.67 -0.99 1.34
N GLU A 25 12.79 -0.36 0.97
CA GLU A 25 12.81 0.76 0.04
C GLU A 25 12.60 0.30 -1.41
N PHE A 26 11.90 1.12 -2.18
CA PHE A 26 11.77 0.98 -3.62
C PHE A 26 12.19 2.28 -4.31
N PHE A 27 12.92 2.17 -5.42
CA PHE A 27 13.13 3.31 -6.30
C PHE A 27 11.79 3.77 -6.89
N PRO A 28 11.55 5.10 -7.01
CA PRO A 28 10.31 5.63 -7.62
C PRO A 28 10.01 5.04 -9.00
N SER A 29 11.04 4.81 -9.82
CA SER A 29 10.90 4.20 -11.15
C SER A 29 10.38 2.76 -11.11
N ALA A 30 10.64 2.01 -10.04
CA ALA A 30 10.17 0.64 -9.87
C ALA A 30 8.68 0.56 -9.48
N VAL A 31 8.12 1.67 -8.98
CA VAL A 31 6.73 1.75 -8.48
C VAL A 31 5.85 2.70 -9.29
N ALA A 32 6.35 3.20 -10.42
CA ALA A 32 5.63 4.13 -11.30
C ALA A 32 4.34 3.54 -11.91
N SER A 33 4.25 2.21 -12.01
CA SER A 33 3.06 1.50 -12.49
C SER A 33 2.26 0.92 -11.32
N LYS A 34 0.94 0.81 -11.52
CA LYS A 34 0.02 0.01 -10.68
C LYS A 34 0.67 -1.30 -10.17
N PRO A 35 0.64 -1.61 -8.87
CA PRO A 35 0.93 -2.96 -8.41
C PRO A 35 -0.26 -3.91 -8.64
N ARG A 36 0.02 -5.20 -8.75
CA ARG A 36 -0.98 -6.25 -8.57
C ARG A 36 -1.19 -6.47 -7.08
N VAL A 37 -2.45 -6.44 -6.65
CA VAL A 37 -2.83 -6.69 -5.25
C VAL A 37 -3.72 -7.92 -5.17
N GLU A 38 -3.35 -8.85 -4.32
CA GLU A 38 -4.09 -10.08 -4.03
C GLU A 38 -4.54 -10.04 -2.57
N ILE A 39 -5.84 -10.17 -2.34
CA ILE A 39 -6.44 -10.27 -1.01
C ILE A 39 -6.83 -11.73 -0.79
N HIS A 40 -6.23 -12.35 0.22
CA HIS A 40 -6.36 -13.76 0.55
C HIS A 40 -7.30 -13.93 1.74
N GLY A 41 -8.44 -14.58 1.50
CA GLY A 41 -9.47 -14.83 2.52
C GLY A 41 -10.78 -14.10 2.24
N GLY A 42 -11.76 -14.31 3.12
CA GLY A 42 -13.14 -13.90 2.87
C GLY A 42 -13.86 -14.85 1.92
N ASP A 43 -15.15 -14.57 1.67
CA ASP A 43 -15.95 -15.22 0.65
C ASP A 43 -16.19 -14.27 -0.53
N LEU A 44 -16.80 -14.77 -1.61
CA LEU A 44 -17.15 -13.95 -2.78
C LEU A 44 -18.29 -12.95 -2.51
N ARG A 45 -18.81 -12.89 -1.27
CA ARG A 45 -19.84 -11.93 -0.84
C ARG A 45 -19.24 -10.78 -0.04
N SER A 46 -17.97 -10.89 0.34
CA SER A 46 -17.22 -9.88 1.06
C SER A 46 -16.60 -8.90 0.08
N PHE A 47 -16.76 -7.61 0.33
CA PHE A 47 -16.16 -6.55 -0.45
C PHE A 47 -15.13 -5.81 0.39
N PHE A 48 -14.03 -5.41 -0.24
CA PHE A 48 -12.91 -4.75 0.41
C PHE A 48 -12.60 -3.43 -0.29
N THR A 49 -12.09 -2.48 0.48
CA THR A 49 -11.52 -1.22 -0.03
C THR A 49 -10.01 -1.25 0.22
N LEU A 50 -9.23 -0.91 -0.79
CA LEU A 50 -7.79 -0.71 -0.70
C LEU A 50 -7.51 0.79 -0.78
N VAL A 51 -6.61 1.29 0.08
CA VAL A 51 -6.17 2.69 0.08
C VAL A 51 -4.64 2.70 0.05
N MET A 52 -4.06 3.51 -0.83
CA MET A 52 -2.61 3.78 -0.85
C MET A 52 -2.38 5.28 -0.62
N THR A 53 -1.76 5.63 0.50
CA THR A 53 -1.44 7.02 0.85
C THR A 53 0.03 7.22 1.16
N ASP A 54 0.52 8.43 0.93
CA ASP A 54 1.80 8.92 1.41
C ASP A 54 1.55 9.95 2.54
N PRO A 55 1.92 9.63 3.79
CA PRO A 55 1.71 10.51 4.94
C PRO A 55 2.78 11.61 5.08
N ASP A 56 3.80 11.61 4.22
CA ASP A 56 5.02 12.40 4.39
C ASP A 56 5.17 13.51 3.35
N VAL A 57 4.12 13.88 2.60
CA VAL A 57 4.22 14.91 1.53
C VAL A 57 4.18 16.35 2.11
N PRO A 58 5.07 17.27 1.67
CA PRO A 58 6.16 17.10 0.68
C PRO A 58 7.45 16.50 1.25
N GLY A 59 7.61 16.45 2.57
CA GLY A 59 8.68 15.72 3.23
C GLY A 59 8.29 15.35 4.67
N PRO A 60 8.92 14.31 5.25
CA PRO A 60 8.52 13.76 6.54
C PRO A 60 8.70 14.73 7.72
N SER A 61 9.55 15.75 7.57
CA SER A 61 9.80 16.76 8.62
C SER A 61 8.70 17.83 8.72
N ASP A 62 8.02 18.14 7.62
CA ASP A 62 6.92 19.12 7.56
C ASP A 62 5.86 18.65 6.55
N PRO A 63 5.09 17.61 6.89
CA PRO A 63 4.17 16.95 5.96
C PRO A 63 2.82 17.68 5.88
N PHE A 64 2.81 18.97 5.51
CA PHE A 64 1.60 19.79 5.52
C PHE A 64 0.57 19.44 4.43
N LEU A 65 0.92 18.56 3.47
CA LEU A 65 0.02 18.02 2.45
C LEU A 65 -0.42 16.58 2.75
N ARG A 66 -0.10 16.04 3.94
CA ARG A 66 -0.55 14.70 4.33
C ARG A 66 -2.07 14.65 4.49
N GLU A 67 -2.73 13.54 4.18
CA GLU A 67 -2.22 12.36 3.46
C GLU A 67 -2.41 12.56 1.94
N HIS A 68 -1.37 12.29 1.16
CA HIS A 68 -1.50 12.30 -0.30
C HIS A 68 -2.08 10.96 -0.77
N LEU A 69 -3.31 10.98 -1.29
CA LEU A 69 -3.96 9.79 -1.84
C LEU A 69 -3.35 9.44 -3.20
N HIS A 70 -2.61 8.34 -3.26
CA HIS A 70 -2.12 7.80 -4.52
C HIS A 70 -3.21 7.05 -5.25
N TRP A 71 -3.94 6.16 -4.55
CA TRP A 71 -5.00 5.30 -5.07
C TRP A 71 -6.09 4.98 -4.06
#